data_AF-A0A2E4WHE6-F1
#
_entry.id   AF-A0A2E4WHE6-F1
#
_cell.length_a   1.000
_cell.length_b   1.000
_cell.length_c   1.000
_cell.angle_alpha   90.00
_cell.angle_beta   90.00
_cell.angle_gamma   90.00
#
_symmetry.space_group_name_H-M   'P 1'
#
loop_
_entity.id
_entity.type
_entity.pdbx_description
1 polymer ?
#
loop_
_entity_poly.entity_id
_entity_poly.type
_entity_poly.pdbx_seq_one_letter_code
_entity_poly.pdbx_strand_id
1 'polypeptide(L)'
;MLNRISKGRKPSRKQKEFINSIIFLSISLLSVAGLLTYLWVYNEIIITEKGNDGLIFSRENLSENNRRLRADIARLMRADRITSIAEQKLNLVTPVPESLVVFIDKKYSEKVTGGRE
;
A
#
# COMPACT_ATOMS: atom_id res chain seq x y z
N MET A 1 -17.85 -40.36 64.30
CA MET A 1 -17.93 -39.39 63.18
C MET A 1 -18.74 -40.00 62.05
N LEU A 2 -19.98 -39.57 61.85
CA LEU A 2 -20.86 -40.08 60.78
C LEU A 2 -20.68 -39.24 59.51
N ASN A 3 -20.09 -39.84 58.48
CA ASN A 3 -19.94 -39.24 57.15
C ASN A 3 -21.28 -39.32 56.40
N ARG A 4 -21.94 -38.17 56.22
CA ARG A 4 -23.23 -38.07 55.51
C ARG A 4 -22.94 -37.84 54.02
N ILE A 5 -22.80 -38.95 53.28
CA ILE A 5 -22.69 -38.92 51.82
C ILE A 5 -23.99 -38.31 51.26
N SER A 6 -23.90 -37.10 50.73
CA SER A 6 -25.01 -36.44 50.05
C SER A 6 -25.34 -37.22 48.77
N LYS A 7 -26.36 -38.07 48.83
CA LYS A 7 -26.96 -38.69 47.65
C LYS A 7 -27.44 -37.59 46.72
N GLY A 8 -26.70 -37.35 45.63
CA GLY A 8 -27.14 -36.47 44.55
C GLY A 8 -28.52 -36.93 44.05
N ARG A 9 -29.47 -35.99 44.00
CA ARG A 9 -30.82 -36.24 43.49
C ARG A 9 -30.69 -36.70 42.04
N LYS A 10 -31.03 -37.97 41.77
CA LYS A 10 -31.11 -38.48 40.40
C LYS A 10 -32.19 -37.66 39.66
N PRO A 11 -31.86 -37.04 38.51
CA PRO A 11 -32.85 -36.30 37.75
C PRO A 11 -33.99 -37.25 37.34
N SER A 12 -35.23 -36.76 37.46
CA SER A 12 -36.42 -37.51 37.08
C SER A 12 -36.33 -37.93 35.60
N ARG A 13 -36.84 -39.11 35.23
CA ARG A 13 -36.87 -39.60 33.83
C ARG A 13 -37.43 -38.54 32.86
N LYS A 14 -38.44 -37.79 33.30
CA LYS A 14 -39.06 -36.70 32.53
C LYS A 14 -38.10 -35.53 32.21
N GLN A 15 -37.18 -35.19 33.12
CA GLN A 15 -36.16 -34.15 32.89
C GLN A 15 -35.11 -34.61 31.88
N LYS A 16 -34.72 -35.90 31.91
CA LYS A 16 -33.76 -36.45 30.96
C LYS A 16 -34.29 -36.42 29.52
N GLU A 17 -35.57 -36.73 29.34
CA GLU A 17 -36.22 -36.66 28.02
C GLU A 17 -36.29 -35.22 27.50
N PHE A 18 -36.65 -34.26 28.36
CA PHE A 18 -36.66 -32.84 28.00
C PHE A 18 -35.28 -32.32 27.57
N ILE A 19 -34.23 -32.67 28.33
CA ILE A 19 -32.85 -32.30 28.00
C ILE A 19 -32.43 -32.95 26.67
N ASN A 20 -32.80 -34.21 26.44
CA ASN A 20 -32.47 -34.89 25.20
C ASN A 20 -33.10 -34.22 23.97
N SER A 21 -34.37 -33.78 24.07
CA SER A 21 -35.02 -33.02 23.01
C SER A 21 -34.38 -31.65 22.76
N ILE A 22 -33.97 -30.94 23.81
CA ILE A 22 -33.26 -29.65 23.68
C ILE A 22 -31.89 -29.84 23.01
N ILE A 23 -31.16 -30.90 23.36
CA ILE A 23 -29.87 -31.22 22.74
C ILE A 23 -30.08 -31.55 21.26
N PHE A 24 -31.09 -32.37 20.92
CA PHE A 24 -31.42 -32.68 19.53
C PHE A 24 -31.78 -31.43 18.72
N LEU A 25 -32.58 -30.53 19.30
CA LEU A 25 -32.92 -29.25 18.69
C LEU A 25 -31.67 -28.39 18.47
N SER A 26 -30.82 -28.29 19.49
CA SER A 26 -29.60 -27.49 19.42
C SER A 26 -28.65 -28.02 18.36
N ILE A 27 -28.45 -29.34 18.27
CA ILE A 27 -27.63 -29.97 17.24
C ILE A 27 -28.21 -29.70 15.85
N SER A 28 -29.53 -29.82 15.68
CA SER A 28 -30.19 -29.51 14.40
C SER A 28 -29.99 -28.05 14.01
N LEU A 29 -30.15 -27.12 14.96
CA LEU A 29 -29.96 -25.69 14.73
C LEU A 29 -28.50 -25.34 14.44
N LEU A 30 -27.55 -25.94 15.18
CA LEU A 30 -26.12 -25.80 14.95
C LEU A 30 -25.72 -26.36 13.58
N SER A 31 -26.33 -27.45 13.12
CA SER A 31 -26.06 -28.01 11.80
C SER A 31 -26.39 -27.00 10.70
N VAL A 32 -27.56 -26.38 10.78
CA VAL A 32 -27.97 -25.32 9.84
C VAL A 32 -27.10 -24.08 9.98
N ALA A 33 -26.82 -23.63 11.22
CA ALA A 33 -25.98 -22.46 11.47
C ALA A 33 -24.54 -22.66 11.01
N GLY A 34 -23.98 -23.87 11.15
CA GLY A 34 -22.66 -24.22 10.66
C GLY A 34 -22.60 -24.15 9.14
N LEU A 35 -23.65 -24.61 8.45
CA LEU A 35 -23.76 -24.50 7.00
C LEU A 35 -23.83 -23.03 6.53
N LEU A 36 -24.60 -22.20 7.25
CA LEU A 36 -24.66 -20.75 7.00
C LEU A 36 -23.32 -20.06 7.25
N THR A 37 -22.63 -20.45 8.32
CA THR A 37 -21.31 -19.90 8.67
C THR A 37 -20.27 -20.25 7.61
N TYR A 38 -20.29 -21.48 7.08
CA TYR A 38 -19.43 -21.90 5.97
C TYR A 38 -19.63 -21.00 4.74
N LEU A 39 -20.89 -20.74 4.37
CA LEU A 39 -21.21 -19.88 3.24
C LEU A 39 -20.77 -18.43 3.49
N TRP A 40 -20.92 -17.93 4.72
CA TRP A 40 -20.49 -16.59 5.10
C TRP A 40 -18.98 -16.42 4.96
N VAL A 41 -18.18 -17.35 5.49
CA VAL A 41 -16.71 -17.32 5.35
C VAL A 41 -16.30 -17.38 3.88
N TYR A 42 -16.94 -18.23 3.08
CA TYR A 42 -16.67 -18.30 1.64
C TYR A 42 -16.93 -16.95 0.94
N ASN A 43 -18.04 -16.29 1.26
CA ASN A 43 -18.35 -14.98 0.70
C ASN A 43 -17.38 -13.89 1.17
N GLU A 44 -16.98 -13.91 2.44
CA GLU A 44 -16.00 -12.96 3.01
C GLU A 44 -14.64 -13.07 2.32
N ILE A 45 -14.20 -14.30 2.04
CA ILE A 45 -12.95 -14.55 1.29
C ILE A 45 -13.05 -13.94 -0.11
N ILE A 46 -14.17 -14.14 -0.83
CA ILE A 46 -14.38 -13.57 -2.17
C ILE A 46 -14.37 -12.03 -2.15
N ILE A 47 -15.00 -11.41 -1.15
CA ILE A 47 -15.03 -9.95 -1.03
C ILE A 47 -13.63 -9.40 -0.73
N THR A 48 -12.88 -10.07 0.14
CA THR A 48 -11.51 -9.69 0.50
C THR A 48 -10.56 -9.81 -0.68
N GLU A 49 -10.66 -10.89 -1.45
CA GLU A 49 -9.86 -11.12 -2.66
C GLU A 49 -10.09 -10.01 -3.70
N LYS A 50 -11.36 -9.65 -3.97
CA LYS A 50 -11.70 -8.53 -4.85
C LYS A 50 -11.15 -7.19 -4.36
N GLY A 51 -11.12 -6.98 -3.05
CA GLY A 51 -10.50 -5.80 -2.44
C GLY A 51 -9.00 -5.74 -2.73
N ASN A 52 -8.30 -6.86 -2.60
CA ASN A 52 -6.87 -6.94 -2.83
C ASN A 52 -6.49 -6.67 -4.30
N ASP A 53 -7.25 -7.23 -5.25
CA ASP A 53 -7.03 -6.99 -6.68
C ASP A 53 -7.21 -5.51 -7.04
N GLY A 54 -8.20 -4.84 -6.44
CA GLY A 54 -8.39 -3.40 -6.61
C GLY A 54 -7.21 -2.57 -6.09
N LEU A 55 -6.62 -2.97 -4.96
CA LEU A 55 -5.44 -2.32 -4.39
C LEU A 55 -4.20 -2.54 -5.26
N ILE A 56 -4.00 -3.75 -5.79
CA ILE A 56 -2.88 -4.08 -6.69
C ILE A 56 -3.00 -3.28 -7.99
N PHE A 57 -4.18 -3.27 -8.62
CA PHE A 57 -4.44 -2.49 -9.83
C PHE A 57 -4.19 -1.00 -9.62
N SER A 58 -4.63 -0.46 -8.48
CA SER A 58 -4.40 0.95 -8.15
C SER A 58 -2.91 1.27 -7.99
N ARG A 59 -2.14 0.37 -7.33
CA ARG A 59 -0.69 0.54 -7.18
C ARG A 59 0.03 0.49 -8.53
N GLU A 60 -0.35 -0.44 -9.40
CA GLU A 60 0.22 -0.56 -10.73
C GLU A 60 -0.07 0.68 -11.58
N ASN A 61 -1.32 1.16 -11.57
CA ASN A 61 -1.70 2.40 -12.24
C ASN A 61 -0.93 3.62 -11.71
N LEU A 62 -0.79 3.76 -10.39
CA LEU A 62 -0.01 4.87 -9.82
C LEU A 62 1.46 4.80 -10.21
N SER A 63 2.06 3.61 -10.22
CA SER A 63 3.44 3.40 -10.64
C SER A 63 3.65 3.78 -12.11
N GLU A 64 2.75 3.32 -12.98
CA GLU A 64 2.78 3.61 -14.41
C GLU A 64 2.59 5.12 -14.67
N ASN A 65 1.65 5.76 -13.98
CA ASN A 65 1.47 7.22 -14.07
C ASN A 65 2.71 7.98 -13.61
N ASN A 66 3.35 7.56 -12.51
CA ASN A 66 4.59 8.18 -12.04
C ASN A 66 5.72 8.03 -13.08
N ARG A 67 5.83 6.85 -13.69
CA ARG A 67 6.80 6.59 -14.77
C ARG A 67 6.57 7.50 -15.98
N ARG A 68 5.30 7.67 -16.41
CA ARG A 68 4.93 8.58 -17.50
C ARG A 68 5.26 10.03 -17.18
N LEU A 69 4.90 10.51 -15.99
CA LEU A 69 5.22 11.87 -15.56
C LEU A 69 6.74 12.12 -15.55
N ARG A 70 7.54 11.16 -15.08
CA ARG A 70 9.01 11.26 -15.12
C ARG A 70 9.55 11.32 -16.55
N ALA A 71 8.98 10.53 -17.46
CA ALA A 71 9.36 10.57 -18.87
C ALA A 71 9.00 11.93 -19.51
N ASP A 72 7.83 12.49 -19.18
CA ASP A 72 7.41 13.81 -19.66
C ASP A 72 8.29 14.93 -19.10
N ILE A 73 8.63 14.87 -17.81
CA ILE A 73 9.60 15.79 -17.20
C ILE A 73 10.94 15.69 -17.92
N ALA A 74 11.48 14.49 -18.14
CA ALA A 74 12.73 14.31 -18.87
C ALA A 74 12.66 14.83 -20.32
N ARG A 75 11.49 14.75 -20.97
CA ARG A 75 11.25 15.31 -22.31
C ARG A 75 11.14 16.83 -22.30
N LEU A 76 10.50 17.40 -21.29
CA LEU A 76 10.33 18.84 -21.10
C LEU A 76 11.64 19.53 -20.67
N MET A 77 12.41 18.86 -19.81
CA MET A 77 13.73 19.31 -19.36
C MET A 77 14.83 19.12 -20.41
N ARG A 78 14.57 18.37 -21.48
CA ARG A 78 15.57 18.16 -22.52
C ARG A 78 15.93 19.52 -23.13
N ALA A 79 17.22 19.88 -23.02
CA ALA A 79 17.76 21.16 -23.47
C ALA A 79 17.33 21.48 -24.91
N ASP A 80 17.32 20.49 -25.82
CA ASP A 80 16.86 20.64 -27.21
C ASP A 80 15.45 21.24 -27.34
N ARG A 81 14.54 20.86 -26.44
CA ARG A 81 13.15 21.36 -26.48
C ARG A 81 13.05 22.77 -25.90
N ILE A 82 13.87 23.08 -24.90
CA ILE A 82 13.97 24.43 -24.35
C ILE A 82 14.53 25.37 -25.42
N THR A 83 15.61 24.96 -26.10
CA THR A 83 16.21 25.69 -27.23
C THR A 83 15.20 25.86 -28.36
N SER A 84 14.48 24.80 -28.76
CA SER A 84 13.46 24.90 -29.81
C SER A 84 12.30 25.85 -29.46
N ILE A 85 11.84 25.87 -28.20
CA ILE A 85 10.80 26.83 -27.76
C ILE A 85 11.36 28.26 -27.72
N ALA A 86 12.60 28.45 -27.24
CA ALA A 86 13.27 29.74 -27.21
C ALA A 86 13.45 30.33 -28.62
N GLU A 87 13.85 29.50 -29.57
CA GLU A 87 14.04 29.90 -30.97
C GLU A 87 12.69 30.18 -31.67
N GLN A 88 11.69 29.30 -31.51
CA GLN A 88 10.43 29.42 -32.25
C GLN A 88 9.43 30.42 -31.64
N LYS A 89 9.33 30.51 -30.32
CA LYS A 89 8.31 31.36 -29.65
C LYS A 89 8.84 32.69 -29.16
N LEU A 90 10.12 32.75 -28.82
CA LEU A 90 10.75 33.95 -28.26
C LEU A 90 11.71 34.62 -29.27
N ASN A 91 11.86 34.03 -30.46
CA ASN A 91 12.73 34.51 -31.54
C ASN A 91 14.18 34.73 -31.08
N LEU A 92 14.63 33.91 -30.11
CA LEU A 92 15.98 33.92 -29.57
C LEU A 92 16.90 33.12 -30.51
N VAL A 93 18.19 33.45 -30.54
CA VAL A 93 19.19 32.75 -31.35
C VAL A 93 20.27 32.22 -30.41
N THR A 94 20.64 30.96 -30.58
CA THR A 94 21.75 30.34 -29.83
C THR A 94 23.07 31.01 -30.25
N PRO A 95 23.78 31.72 -29.35
CA PRO A 95 25.02 32.40 -29.70
C PRO A 95 26.15 31.40 -29.96
N VAL A 96 27.07 31.77 -30.86
CA VAL A 96 28.29 30.99 -31.11
C VAL A 96 29.13 30.96 -29.83
N PRO A 97 29.74 29.83 -29.45
CA PRO A 97 30.55 29.76 -28.24
C PRO A 97 31.76 30.70 -28.36
N GLU A 98 31.72 31.80 -27.61
CA GLU A 98 32.84 32.74 -27.50
C GLU A 98 33.88 32.22 -26.50
N SER A 99 35.16 32.37 -26.85
CA SER A 99 36.27 32.06 -25.95
C SER A 99 36.37 33.13 -24.86
N LEU A 100 35.94 32.79 -23.64
CA LEU A 100 36.07 33.68 -22.49
C LEU A 100 37.52 33.67 -21.99
N VAL A 101 38.27 34.72 -22.33
CA VAL A 101 39.59 34.98 -21.74
C VAL A 101 39.39 35.66 -20.39
N VAL A 102 39.53 34.90 -19.31
CA VAL A 102 39.44 35.43 -17.94
C VAL A 102 40.81 35.97 -17.53
N PHE A 103 40.94 37.29 -17.45
CA PHE A 103 42.12 37.92 -16.87
C PHE A 103 41.97 37.96 -15.35
N ILE A 104 42.71 37.10 -14.66
CA ILE A 104 42.81 37.15 -13.20
C ILE A 104 43.83 38.23 -12.86
N ASP A 105 43.40 39.27 -12.15
CA ASP A 105 44.30 40.32 -11.66
C ASP A 105 45.29 39.71 -10.66
N LYS A 106 46.58 40.07 -10.80
CA LYS A 106 47.71 39.54 -10.01
C LYS A 106 47.48 39.67 -8.50
N LYS A 107 46.70 40.68 -8.05
CA LYS A 107 46.35 40.86 -6.62
C LYS A 107 45.56 39.69 -6.04
N TYR A 108 44.86 38.92 -6.87
CA TYR A 108 44.06 37.77 -6.44
C TYR A 108 44.76 36.42 -6.67
N SER A 109 45.79 36.36 -7.52
CA SER A 109 46.57 35.12 -7.73
C SER A 109 47.56 34.83 -6.60
N GLU A 110 48.09 35.85 -5.92
CA GLU A 110 49.02 35.65 -4.78
C GLU A 110 48.32 35.12 -3.52
N LYS A 111 47.02 35.39 -3.34
CA LYS A 111 46.27 34.89 -2.17
C LYS A 111 46.02 33.39 -2.18
N VAL A 112 46.14 32.72 -3.32
CA VAL A 112 45.88 31.28 -3.45
C VAL A 112 47.15 30.45 -3.17
N THR A 113 48.33 31.08 -3.14
CA THR A 113 49.63 30.41 -2.93
C THR A 113 50.26 30.76 -1.58
N GLY A 114 49.48 31.22 -0.60
CA GLY A 114 49.93 31.49 0.78
C GLY A 114 49.50 30.43 1.80
N GLY A 115 49.13 29.22 1.35
CA GLY A 115 48.59 28.14 2.18
C GLY A 115 49.33 26.80 2.04
N ARG A 116 50.64 26.84 1.78
CA ARG A 116 51.54 25.69 1.86
C ARG A 116 52.87 26.16 2.44
N GLU A 117 52.89 26.29 3.76
CA GLU A 117 54.11 26.03 4.55
C GLU A 117 54.06 24.58 5.01
#